data_AF-A0A7K2ARL3-F1
#
_entry.id   AF-A0A7K2ARL3-F1
#
_cell.length_a   1.000
_cell.length_b   1.000
_cell.length_c   1.000
_cell.angle_alpha   90.00
_cell.angle_beta   90.00
_cell.angle_gamma   90.00
#
_symmetry.space_group_name_H-M   'P 1'
#
loop_
_entity.id
_entity.type
_entity.pdbx_description
1 polymer ?
#
loop_
_entity_poly.entity_id
_entity_poly.type
_entity_poly.pdbx_seq_one_letter_code
_entity_poly.pdbx_strand_id
1 'polypeptide(L)' 'TNYLTQTVLGVTMLTLWWGDVNLSRTMIAVWILGVWGLQLWWSTWWLARFRYGPFEWAWRCATYRTWQPLRQKASSA' A
#
# COMPACT_ATOMS: atom_id res chain seq x y z
N THR A 1 3.45 3.97 2.90
CA THR A 1 3.36 2.76 2.06
C THR A 1 2.28 2.85 0.98
N ASN A 2 1.06 3.32 1.29
CA ASN A 2 -0.05 3.35 0.32
C ASN A 2 0.23 4.07 -0.99
N TYR A 3 0.81 5.28 -0.94
CA TYR A 3 1.16 6.00 -2.16
C TYR A 3 2.10 5.19 -3.06
N LEU A 4 3.12 4.57 -2.47
CA LEU A 4 4.06 3.72 -3.21
C LEU A 4 3.35 2.51 -3.82
N THR A 5 2.51 1.82 -3.05
CA THR A 5 1.71 0.70 -3.54
C THR A 5 0.74 1.14 -4.64
N GLN A 6 0.13 2.33 -4.53
CA GLN A 6 -0.76 2.87 -5.54
C GLN A 6 -0.02 3.17 -6.83
N THR A 7 1.18 3.77 -6.75
CA THR A 7 2.04 3.99 -7.91
C THR A 7 2.43 2.68 -8.57
N VAL A 8 2.87 1.68 -7.78
CA VAL A 8 3.24 0.36 -8.32
C VAL A 8 2.04 -0.30 -9.01
N LEU A 9 0.87 -0.33 -8.37
CA LEU A 9 -0.34 -0.90 -8.94
C LEU A 9 -0.79 -0.13 -10.19
N GLY A 10 -0.75 1.19 -10.16
CA GLY A 10 -1.12 2.05 -11.26
C GLY A 10 -0.23 1.85 -12.49
N VAL A 11 1.09 1.94 -12.31
CA VAL A 11 2.06 1.73 -13.41
C VAL A 11 1.98 0.30 -13.93
N THR A 12 1.91 -0.71 -13.05
CA THR A 12 1.83 -2.11 -13.48
C THR A 12 0.56 -2.37 -14.28
N MET A 13 -0.61 -1.93 -13.80
CA MET A 13 -1.86 -2.21 -14.52
C MET A 13 -2.02 -1.33 -15.76
N LEU A 14 -1.93 -0.01 -15.62
CA LEU A 14 -2.27 0.91 -16.69
C LEU A 14 -1.22 0.94 -17.80
N THR A 15 0.04 0.63 -17.50
CA THR A 15 1.11 0.65 -18.50
C THR A 15 1.50 -0.74 -18.98
N LEU A 16 1.67 -1.72 -18.08
CA LEU A 16 2.20 -3.04 -18.49
C LEU A 16 1.10 -4.02 -18.91
N TRP A 17 -0.07 -3.96 -18.29
CA TRP A 17 -1.15 -4.93 -18.55
C TRP A 17 -2.24 -4.39 -19.48
N TRP A 18 -2.61 -3.12 -19.33
CA TRP A 18 -3.64 -2.46 -20.14
C TRP A 18 -3.08 -1.39 -21.07
N GLY A 19 -1.77 -1.38 -21.32
CA GLY A 19 -1.11 -0.38 -22.18
C GLY A 19 -1.74 -0.25 -23.57
N ASP A 20 -2.20 -1.38 -24.15
CA ASP A 20 -2.81 -1.43 -25.49
C ASP A 20 -4.35 -1.50 -25.46
N VAL A 21 -4.96 -1.46 -24.28
CA VAL A 21 -6.42 -1.56 -24.12
C VAL A 21 -7.04 -0.17 -24.22
N ASN A 22 -8.15 -0.05 -24.97
CA ASN A 22 -8.90 1.20 -25.04
C ASN A 22 -9.75 1.39 -23.77
N LEU A 23 -9.09 1.86 -22.71
CA LEU A 23 -9.70 2.06 -21.40
C LEU A 23 -10.67 3.24 -21.41
N SER A 24 -11.94 2.98 -21.10
CA SER A 24 -12.90 4.04 -20.86
C SER A 24 -12.63 4.76 -19.53
N ARG A 25 -13.05 6.02 -19.42
CA ARG A 25 -12.94 6.81 -18.17
C ARG A 25 -13.63 6.11 -17.00
N THR A 26 -14.75 5.43 -17.26
CA THR A 26 -15.49 4.66 -16.26
C THR A 26 -14.69 3.46 -15.75
N MET A 27 -14.04 2.71 -16.65
CA MET A 27 -13.18 1.58 -16.24
C MET A 27 -12.03 2.04 -15.35
N ILE A 28 -11.38 3.15 -15.72
CA ILE A 28 -10.29 3.73 -14.92
C ILE A 28 -10.82 4.19 -13.55
N ALA A 29 -11.98 4.86 -13.51
CA ALA A 29 -12.59 5.30 -12.25
C ALA A 29 -12.92 4.11 -11.33
N VAL A 30 -13.51 3.04 -11.86
CA VAL A 30 -13.80 1.81 -11.10
C VAL A 30 -12.53 1.18 -10.58
N TRP A 31 -11.47 1.11 -11.40
CA TRP A 31 -10.17 0.60 -10.98
C TRP A 31 -9.58 1.41 -9.82
N ILE A 32 -9.56 2.74 -9.94
CA ILE A 32 -9.04 3.64 -8.90
C ILE A 32 -9.82 3.44 -7.59
N LEU A 33 -11.15 3.42 -7.65
CA LEU A 33 -11.99 3.22 -6.47
C LEU A 33 -11.77 1.84 -5.84
N GLY A 34 -11.59 0.80 -6.66
CA GLY A 34 -11.28 -0.55 -6.20
C GLY A 34 -9.93 -0.61 -5.47
N VAL A 35 -8.86 -0.06 -6.08
CA VAL A 35 -7.53 0.01 -5.46
C VAL A 35 -7.58 0.83 -4.17
N TRP A 36 -8.25 1.98 -4.19
CA TRP A 36 -8.39 2.84 -3.01
C TRP A 36 -9.12 2.14 -1.86
N GLY A 37 -10.24 1.48 -2.15
CA GLY A 37 -11.01 0.72 -1.15
C GLY A 37 -10.18 -0.42 -0.56
N LEU A 38 -9.46 -1.17 -1.40
CA LEU A 38 -8.54 -2.21 -0.96
C LEU A 38 -7.43 -1.65 -0.07
N GLN A 39 -6.86 -0.49 -0.43
CA GLN A 39 -5.82 0.16 0.36
C GLN A 39 -6.34 0.64 1.71
N LEU A 40 -7.54 1.19 1.79
CA LEU A 40 -8.14 1.59 3.07
C LEU A 40 -8.33 0.38 3.99
N TRP A 41 -8.91 -0.70 3.47
CA TRP A 41 -9.11 -1.93 4.22
C TRP A 41 -7.78 -2.53 4.69
N TRP A 42 -6.82 -2.68 3.78
CA TRP A 42 -5.50 -3.23 4.11
C TRP A 42 -4.76 -2.36 5.12
N SER A 43 -4.78 -1.04 4.94
CA SER A 43 -4.05 -0.11 5.82
C SER A 43 -4.60 -0.10 7.23
N THR A 44 -5.92 -0.07 7.37
CA THR A 44 -6.57 -0.09 8.68
C THR A 44 -6.32 -1.42 9.38
N TRP A 45 -6.48 -2.54 8.66
CA TRP A 45 -6.18 -3.88 9.19
C TRP A 45 -4.71 -4.03 9.60
N TRP A 46 -3.78 -3.50 8.79
CA TRP A 46 -2.34 -3.58 9.04
C TRP A 46 -1.92 -2.71 10.22
N LEU A 47 -2.33 -1.44 10.23
CA LEU A 47 -2.01 -0.50 11.29
C LEU A 47 -2.73 -0.80 12.60
N ALA A 48 -3.75 -1.67 12.62
CA ALA A 48 -4.29 -2.22 13.87
C ALA A 48 -3.34 -3.24 14.55
N ARG A 49 -2.37 -3.80 13.80
CA ARG A 49 -1.47 -4.87 14.26
C ARG A 49 0.00 -4.43 14.34
N PHE A 50 0.39 -3.50 13.46
CA PHE A 50 1.78 -3.10 13.26
C PHE A 50 1.94 -1.59 13.42
N ARG A 51 3.11 -1.15 13.88
CA ARG A 51 3.40 0.26 14.19
C ARG A 51 3.70 1.12 12.95
N TYR A 52 4.14 0.48 11.88
CA TYR A 52 4.63 1.13 10.67
C TYR A 52 4.11 0.38 9.45
N GLY A 53 4.01 1.08 8.32
CA GLY A 53 3.84 0.41 7.04
C GLY A 53 5.07 -0.46 6.72
N PRO A 54 4.92 -1.53 5.92
CA PRO A 54 6.01 -2.47 5.65
C PRO A 54 7.23 -1.79 5.00
N PHE A 55 6.99 -0.87 4.05
CA PHE A 55 8.09 -0.16 3.38
C PHE A 55 8.75 0.87 4.29
N GLU A 56 7.98 1.58 5.11
CA GLU A 56 8.52 2.52 6.10
C GLU A 56 9.37 1.80 7.15
N TRP A 57 8.92 0.63 7.60
CA TRP A 57 9.68 -0.20 8.51
C TRP A 57 10.99 -0.67 7.88
N ALA A 58 10.94 -1.20 6.65
CA ALA A 58 12.14 -1.62 5.93
C ALA A 58 13.12 -0.46 5.74
N TRP A 59 12.61 0.72 5.36
CA TRP A 59 13.42 1.93 5.23
C TRP A 59 14.08 2.35 6.54
N ARG A 60 13.36 2.29 7.66
CA ARG A 60 13.92 2.58 9.00
C ARG A 60 14.99 1.57 9.39
N CYS A 61 14.75 0.28 9.18
CA CYS A 61 15.74 -0.76 9.44
C CYS A 61 17.00 -0.55 8.61
N ALA A 62 16.87 -0.19 7.33
CA ALA A 62 18.00 0.11 6.45
C ALA A 62 18.76 1.37 6.88
N THR A 63 18.04 2.44 7.21
CA THR A 63 18.62 3.74 7.61
C THR A 63 19.41 3.63 8.91
N TYR A 64 18.81 3.03 9.93
CA TYR A 64 19.41 2.92 11.26
C TYR A 64 20.23 1.64 11.45
N ARG A 65 20.28 0.76 10.44
CA ARG A 65 20.95 -0.56 10.48
C ARG A 65 20.59 -1.39 11.71
N THR A 66 19.39 -1.18 12.23
CA THR A 66 18.90 -1.79 13.46
C THR A 66 17.49 -2.29 13.25
N TRP A 67 17.19 -3.47 13.78
CA TRP A 67 15.88 -4.08 13.61
C TRP A 67 14.85 -3.37 14.49
N GLN A 68 13.93 -2.64 13.87
CA GLN A 68 12.90 -1.88 14.58
C GLN A 68 11.73 -2.81 14.98
N PRO A 69 11.13 -2.66 16.17
CA PRO A 69 9.98 -3.48 16.57
C PRO A 69 8.75 -3.13 15.71
N LEU A 70 8.26 -4.11 14.94
CA LEU A 70 7.17 -3.92 13.97
C LEU A 70 5.77 -4.09 14.60
N ARG A 71 5.61 -5.04 15.53
CA ARG A 71 4.32 -5.28 16.19
C ARG A 71 4.00 -4.17 17.18
N GLN A 72 2.74 -3.73 17.21
CA GLN A 72 2.26 -2.91 18.32
C GLN A 72 2.33 -3.72 19.60
N LYS A 73 2.87 -3.15 20.67
CA LYS A 73 2.68 -3.72 22.01
C LYS A 73 1.19 -3.60 22.30
N ALA A 74 0.56 -4.69 22.75
CA ALA A 74 -0.79 -4.62 23.28
C ALA A 74 -0.80 -3.48 24.30
N SER A 75 -1.66 -2.48 24.11
CA SER A 75 -1.85 -1.48 25.13
C SER A 75 -2.42 -2.24 26.32
N SER A 76 -1.61 -2.42 27.37
CA SER A 76 -2.08 -2.91 28.65
C SER A 76 -3.12 -1.90 29.13
N ALA A 77 -4.40 -2.23 28.97
CA ALA A 77 -5.51 -1.54 29.60
C ALA A 77 -5.65 -2.05 31.03
#